data_AF-A0A5C7P697-F1
#
_entry.id   AF-A0A5C7P697-F1
#
_cell.length_a   1.000
_cell.length_b   1.000
_cell.length_c   1.000
_cell.angle_alpha   90.00
_cell.angle_beta   90.00
_cell.angle_gamma   90.00
#
_symmetry.space_group_name_H-M   'P 1'
#
loop_
_entity.id
_entity.type
_entity.pdbx_description
1 polymer ?
#
loop_
_entity_poly.entity_id
_entity_poly.type
_entity_poly.pdbx_seq_one_letter_code
_entity_poly.pdbx_strand_id
1 'polypeptide(L)'
;MSTRTKATKTATTKAMKAKPAAAASKIPAGALTIKEACAFFGVGHMTIFNWRRGTARKTQLPFHTVARGEREEVYFKPAELRAWAKKNSVTIAAK
;
A
#
# COMPACT_ATOMS: atom_id res chain seq x y z
N MET A 1 47.61 14.44 2.20
CA MET A 1 47.22 13.97 0.85
C MET A 1 46.66 12.56 0.96
N SER A 2 45.56 12.29 0.25
CA SER A 2 44.95 10.98 -0.11
C SER A 2 44.61 10.00 1.01
N THR A 3 43.39 9.90 1.54
CA THR A 3 42.09 9.40 1.00
C THR A 3 41.95 7.88 0.80
N ARG A 4 40.80 7.41 1.33
CA ARG A 4 39.96 6.25 0.95
C ARG A 4 40.40 4.85 1.38
N THR A 5 39.58 4.24 2.22
CA THR A 5 38.81 3.06 1.78
C THR A 5 37.42 3.09 2.46
N LYS A 6 36.35 3.07 1.64
CA LYS A 6 34.95 2.99 2.06
C LYS A 6 34.64 1.56 2.52
N ALA A 7 34.15 1.38 3.74
CA ALA A 7 33.50 0.15 4.17
C ALA A 7 32.00 0.22 3.85
N THR A 8 31.58 -0.56 2.87
CA THR A 8 30.19 -0.86 2.52
C THR A 8 29.56 -1.68 3.66
N LYS A 9 28.52 -1.15 4.31
CA LYS A 9 27.61 -1.96 5.14
C LYS A 9 26.20 -1.82 4.58
N THR A 10 25.82 -2.82 3.80
CA THR A 10 24.45 -3.11 3.40
C THR A 10 23.64 -3.51 4.64
N ALA A 11 22.93 -2.57 5.24
CA ALA A 11 21.95 -2.85 6.28
C ALA A 11 20.59 -3.09 5.62
N THR A 12 20.32 -4.36 5.29
CA THR A 12 18.98 -4.85 5.02
C THR A 12 18.24 -4.95 6.35
N THR A 13 17.48 -3.92 6.71
CA THR A 13 16.56 -3.98 7.86
C THR A 13 15.12 -4.01 7.35
N LYS A 14 14.66 -5.24 7.14
CA LYS A 14 13.39 -5.81 7.58
C LYS A 14 12.32 -4.79 8.04
N ALA A 15 11.24 -4.76 7.27
CA ALA A 15 9.88 -4.39 7.66
C ALA A 15 9.72 -3.07 8.42
N MET A 16 9.63 -1.97 7.66
CA MET A 16 8.88 -0.80 8.11
C MET A 16 7.44 -1.22 8.40
N LYS A 17 7.15 -1.45 9.68
CA LYS A 17 5.83 -1.29 10.26
C LYS A 17 5.53 0.21 10.25
N ALA A 18 5.24 0.76 9.07
CA ALA A 18 4.78 2.13 8.94
C ALA A 18 3.34 2.18 9.48
N LYS A 19 3.20 2.38 10.79
CA LYS A 19 2.01 3.02 11.34
C LYS A 19 2.28 4.52 11.27
N PRO A 20 1.72 5.28 10.32
CA PRO A 20 1.53 6.69 10.54
C PRO A 20 0.34 6.82 11.50
N ALA A 21 0.64 7.01 12.79
CA ALA A 21 -0.34 7.57 13.71
C ALA A 21 -0.50 9.05 13.39
N ALA A 22 -1.75 9.46 13.21
CA ALA A 22 -2.27 10.82 13.33
C ALA A 22 -1.74 11.88 12.34
N ALA A 23 -2.43 12.01 11.20
CA ALA A 23 -2.63 13.30 10.55
C ALA A 23 -4.11 13.40 10.12
N ALA A 24 -4.84 14.29 10.80
CA ALA A 24 -6.14 14.87 10.46
C ALA A 24 -7.07 14.06 9.52
N SER A 25 -8.05 13.40 10.16
CA SER A 25 -9.43 13.04 9.80
C SER A 25 -10.03 13.48 8.44
N LYS A 26 -9.32 13.31 7.32
CA LYS A 26 -9.87 13.44 5.97
C LYS A 26 -9.22 12.39 5.07
N ILE A 27 -10.05 11.55 4.46
CA ILE A 27 -9.64 10.72 3.32
C ILE A 27 -9.06 11.68 2.27
N PRO A 28 -7.80 11.49 1.83
CA PRO A 28 -7.19 12.42 0.88
C PRO A 28 -8.00 12.41 -0.42
N ALA A 29 -8.17 13.59 -1.04
CA ALA A 29 -8.90 13.71 -2.29
C ALA A 29 -8.30 12.77 -3.34
N GLY A 30 -9.14 11.89 -3.92
CA GLY A 30 -8.71 10.87 -4.89
C GLY A 30 -8.20 9.56 -4.28
N ALA A 31 -8.33 9.35 -2.96
CA ALA A 31 -8.22 8.01 -2.40
C ALA A 31 -9.43 7.15 -2.77
N LEU A 32 -9.16 5.87 -3.00
CA LEU A 32 -10.15 4.87 -3.35
C LEU A 32 -10.60 4.13 -2.10
N THR A 33 -11.90 3.92 -1.97
CA THR A 33 -12.51 2.96 -1.05
C THR A 33 -12.24 1.53 -1.51
N ILE A 34 -12.60 0.54 -0.68
CA ILE A 34 -12.48 -0.87 -1.09
C ILE A 34 -13.29 -1.17 -2.35
N LYS A 35 -14.49 -0.58 -2.49
CA LYS A 35 -15.34 -0.77 -3.67
C LYS A 35 -14.69 -0.23 -4.93
N GLU A 36 -14.09 0.96 -4.85
CA GLU A 36 -13.37 1.56 -5.97
C GLU A 36 -12.06 0.82 -6.28
N ALA A 37 -11.35 0.31 -5.27
CA ALA A 37 -10.18 -0.54 -5.47
C ALA A 37 -10.57 -1.87 -6.17
N CYS A 38 -11.72 -2.44 -5.83
CA CYS A 38 -12.27 -3.61 -6.53
C CYS A 38 -12.50 -3.30 -8.02
N ALA A 39 -13.13 -2.16 -8.32
CA ALA A 39 -13.34 -1.70 -9.69
C ALA A 39 -12.01 -1.44 -10.41
N PHE A 40 -11.05 -0.78 -9.75
CA PHE A 40 -9.73 -0.46 -10.28
C PHE A 40 -8.95 -1.69 -10.74
N PHE A 41 -9.07 -2.80 -10.02
CA PHE A 41 -8.42 -4.07 -10.37
C PHE A 41 -9.32 -5.04 -11.13
N GLY A 42 -10.62 -4.77 -11.22
CA GLY A 42 -11.61 -5.69 -11.79
C GLY A 42 -11.74 -6.98 -10.99
N VAL A 43 -11.56 -6.92 -9.66
CA VAL A 43 -11.58 -8.10 -8.78
C VAL A 43 -12.65 -7.95 -7.68
N GLY A 44 -13.04 -9.07 -7.07
CA GLY A 44 -13.97 -9.08 -5.96
C GLY A 44 -13.36 -8.62 -4.63
N HIS A 45 -14.23 -8.26 -3.69
CA HIS A 45 -13.86 -7.80 -2.34
C HIS A 45 -12.94 -8.78 -1.60
N MET A 46 -13.18 -10.09 -1.76
CA MET A 46 -12.36 -11.11 -1.11
C MET A 46 -10.93 -11.19 -1.64
N THR A 47 -10.75 -10.91 -2.92
CA THR A 47 -9.42 -10.82 -3.53
C THR A 47 -8.62 -9.66 -2.93
N ILE A 48 -9.22 -8.48 -2.83
CA ILE A 48 -8.58 -7.31 -2.18
C ILE A 48 -8.27 -7.62 -0.71
N PHE A 49 -9.17 -8.26 0.02
CA PHE A 49 -8.93 -8.67 1.41
C PHE A 49 -7.73 -9.61 1.54
N ASN A 50 -7.63 -10.64 0.69
CA ASN A 50 -6.49 -11.57 0.69
C ASN A 50 -5.17 -10.87 0.31
N TRP A 51 -5.21 -9.91 -0.62
CA TRP A 51 -4.03 -9.10 -0.96
C TRP A 51 -3.59 -8.19 0.20
N ARG A 52 -4.53 -7.62 0.95
CA ARG A 52 -4.24 -6.84 2.17
C ARG A 52 -3.68 -7.65 3.31
N ARG A 53 -4.04 -8.94 3.42
CA ARG A 53 -3.42 -9.86 4.38
C ARG A 53 -2.03 -10.32 3.95
N GLY A 54 -1.63 -10.03 2.71
CA GLY A 54 -0.34 -10.47 2.15
C GLY A 54 -0.26 -11.98 1.90
N THR A 55 -1.39 -12.69 1.92
CA THR A 55 -1.41 -14.16 1.80
C THR A 55 -1.46 -14.64 0.36
N ALA A 56 -1.93 -13.80 -0.57
CA ALA A 56 -2.14 -14.19 -1.96
C ALA A 56 -1.08 -13.67 -2.94
N ARG A 57 -0.14 -12.81 -2.52
CA ARG A 57 0.87 -12.20 -3.39
C ARG A 57 2.21 -12.00 -2.67
N LYS A 58 3.28 -11.77 -3.46
CA LYS A 58 4.66 -11.57 -2.98
C LYS A 58 4.79 -10.43 -1.97
N THR A 59 3.98 -9.39 -2.13
CA THR A 59 3.93 -8.27 -1.19
C THR A 59 2.50 -7.92 -0.85
N GLN A 60 2.28 -7.52 0.40
CA GLN A 60 1.00 -7.03 0.88
C GLN A 60 0.53 -5.80 0.09
N LEU A 61 -0.77 -5.72 -0.19
CA LEU A 61 -1.39 -4.54 -0.81
C LEU A 61 -1.29 -3.35 0.17
N PRO A 62 -0.71 -2.22 -0.25
CA PRO A 62 -0.66 -1.03 0.58
C PRO A 62 -2.08 -0.50 0.80
N PHE A 63 -2.45 -0.30 2.07
CA PHE A 63 -3.72 0.28 2.47
C PHE A 63 -3.48 1.24 3.62
N HIS A 64 -4.40 2.18 3.79
CA HIS A 64 -4.39 3.15 4.88
C HIS A 64 -5.73 3.09 5.60
N THR A 65 -5.75 3.55 6.84
CA THR A 65 -6.98 3.68 7.64
C THR A 65 -7.15 5.12 8.09
N VAL A 66 -8.37 5.65 7.97
CA VAL A 66 -8.76 6.94 8.58
C VAL A 66 -9.76 6.63 9.68
N ALA A 67 -9.55 7.22 10.85
CA ALA A 67 -10.55 7.19 11.92
C ALA A 67 -11.74 8.08 11.53
N ARG A 68 -12.94 7.48 11.49
CA ARG A 68 -14.21 8.16 11.27
C ARG A 68 -15.11 7.91 12.48
N GLY A 69 -14.88 8.70 13.53
CA GLY A 69 -15.49 8.47 14.84
C GLY A 69 -14.91 7.20 15.48
N GLU A 70 -15.78 6.30 15.94
CA GLU A 70 -15.39 5.02 16.55
C GLU A 70 -15.01 3.93 15.54
N ARG A 71 -15.20 4.17 14.24
CA ARG A 71 -14.91 3.21 13.17
C ARG A 71 -13.69 3.64 12.37
N GLU A 72 -12.84 2.67 12.01
CA GLU A 72 -11.75 2.88 11.07
C GLU A 72 -12.21 2.52 9.66
N GLU A 73 -12.05 3.46 8.72
CA GLU A 73 -12.37 3.25 7.31
C GLU A 73 -11.10 3.05 6.51
N VAL A 74 -11.09 2.01 5.66
CA VAL A 74 -9.93 1.62 4.86
C VAL A 74 -9.99 2.33 3.51
N TYR A 75 -8.88 2.93 3.12
CA TYR A 75 -8.72 3.55 1.81
C TYR A 75 -7.36 3.21 1.17
N PHE A 76 -7.28 3.46 -0.13
CA PHE A 76 -6.12 3.14 -0.96
C PHE A 76 -5.74 4.36 -1.79
N LYS A 77 -4.45 4.55 -2.04
CA LYS A 77 -3.98 5.61 -2.93
C LYS A 77 -3.74 5.02 -4.33
N PRO A 78 -4.33 5.59 -5.41
CA PRO A 78 -4.14 5.09 -6.77
C PRO A 78 -2.67 4.94 -7.18
N ALA A 79 -1.80 5.88 -6.79
CA ALA A 79 -0.37 5.83 -7.09
C ALA A 79 0.32 4.61 -6.45
N GLU A 80 0.00 4.31 -5.19
CA GLU A 80 0.54 3.15 -4.48
C GLU A 80 -0.01 1.83 -5.04
N LEU A 81 -1.30 1.81 -5.42
CA LEU A 81 -1.92 0.67 -6.08
C LEU A 81 -1.25 0.36 -7.43
N ARG A 82 -0.99 1.37 -8.25
CA ARG A 82 -0.27 1.21 -9.54
C ARG A 82 1.15 0.69 -9.33
N ALA A 83 1.88 1.23 -8.36
CA ALA A 83 3.23 0.78 -8.04
C ALA A 83 3.24 -0.68 -7.54
N TRP A 84 2.29 -1.04 -6.66
CA TRP A 84 2.12 -2.40 -6.17
C TRP A 84 1.73 -3.36 -7.30
N ALA A 85 0.83 -2.96 -8.18
CA ALA A 85 0.39 -3.74 -9.33
C ALA A 85 1.56 -4.07 -10.26
N LYS A 86 2.39 -3.07 -10.58
CA LYS A 86 3.61 -3.25 -11.39
C LYS A 86 4.59 -4.22 -10.72
N LYS A 87 4.76 -4.15 -9.40
CA LYS A 87 5.66 -5.04 -8.65
C LYS A 87 5.17 -6.49 -8.59
N ASN A 88 3.84 -6.70 -8.57
CA ASN A 88 3.22 -8.03 -8.46
C ASN A 88 2.69 -8.57 -9.79
N SER A 89 2.97 -7.87 -10.90
CA SER A 89 2.45 -8.16 -12.23
C SER A 89 0.93 -8.37 -12.24
N VAL A 90 0.20 -7.48 -11.57
CA VAL A 90 -1.27 -7.50 -11.51
C VAL A 90 -1.82 -6.55 -12.57
N THR A 91 -2.74 -7.05 -13.38
CA THR A 91 -3.45 -6.24 -14.37
C THR A 91 -4.39 -5.28 -13.67
N ILE A 92 -4.36 -4.01 -14.10
CA ILE A 92 -5.29 -2.98 -13.65
C ILE A 92 -6.42 -2.96 -14.68
N ALA A 93 -7.65 -3.22 -14.23
CA ALA A 93 -8.84 -3.06 -15.05
C ALA A 93 -9.25 -1.58 -15.03
N ALA A 94 -8.36 -0.70 -15.51
CA ALA A 94 -8.70 0.69 -15.69
C ALA A 94 -9.74 0.75 -16.82
N LYS A 95 -10.99 1.10 -16.47
CA LYS A 95 -12.05 1.41 -17.42
C LYS A 95 -12.32 2.90 -17.37
#